data_AF-A0A4Q3SXH5-F1
#
_entry.id   AF-A0A4Q3SXH5-F1
#
_cell.length_a   1.000
_cell.length_b   1.000
_cell.length_c   1.000
_cell.angle_alpha   90.00
_cell.angle_beta   90.00
_cell.angle_gamma   90.00
#
_symmetry.space_group_name_H-M   'P 1'
#
loop_
_entity.id
_entity.type
_entity.pdbx_description
1 polymer ?
#
loop_
_entity_poly.entity_id
_entity_poly.type
_entity_poly.pdbx_seq_one_letter_code
_entity_poly.pdbx_strand_id
1 'polypeptide(L)'
;MRIAVSVVMVALLASACSKKEEAAKAPEAVGAAPALADMEGPKPGKWKMTTVMAAMPQPVTMEVCIPKTSFKEMQTANQQAGVTCTEQTLTRQGGDYIGHSTCTHPGGKVTIDSRFSGDFSSKYTMETKTVMDPPPTPAMKEMIMNVTAERLGDC
;
A
#
# COMPACT_ATOMS: atom_id res chain seq x y z
N MET A 1 6.45 -52.51 -47.48
CA MET A 1 7.24 -53.77 -47.47
C MET A 1 8.68 -53.37 -47.17
N ARG A 2 9.39 -53.73 -46.10
CA ARG A 2 9.31 -54.81 -45.09
C ARG A 2 10.07 -54.28 -43.84
N ILE A 3 9.48 -54.34 -42.63
CA ILE A 3 9.71 -55.32 -41.54
C ILE A 3 11.01 -55.08 -40.72
N ALA A 4 10.79 -54.59 -39.49
CA ALA A 4 11.31 -54.99 -38.17
C ALA A 4 12.81 -55.29 -37.93
N VAL A 5 13.34 -54.70 -36.83
CA VAL A 5 14.14 -55.35 -35.76
C VAL A 5 13.87 -54.55 -34.47
N SER A 6 13.00 -55.02 -33.55
CA SER A 6 13.29 -55.83 -32.34
C SER A 6 14.14 -55.08 -31.29
N VAL A 7 13.52 -54.45 -30.28
CA VAL A 7 13.27 -54.95 -28.91
C VAL A 7 14.55 -55.20 -28.10
N VAL A 8 14.79 -54.36 -27.09
CA VAL A 8 15.05 -54.81 -25.71
C VAL A 8 14.44 -53.78 -24.74
N MET A 9 13.30 -54.15 -24.15
CA MET A 9 12.90 -53.67 -22.83
C MET A 9 13.79 -54.34 -21.79
N VAL A 10 14.41 -53.57 -20.89
CA VAL A 10 14.47 -53.94 -19.47
C VAL A 10 14.17 -52.69 -18.66
N ALA A 11 12.96 -52.65 -18.13
CA ALA A 11 12.57 -51.73 -17.07
C ALA A 11 13.28 -52.15 -15.77
N LEU A 12 13.99 -51.22 -15.14
CA LEU A 12 14.24 -51.26 -13.70
C LEU A 12 13.39 -50.17 -13.08
N LEU A 13 12.30 -50.62 -12.45
CA LEU A 13 11.43 -49.84 -11.60
C LEU A 13 12.16 -49.55 -10.29
N ALA A 14 12.37 -48.27 -9.99
CA ALA A 14 12.49 -47.77 -8.62
C ALA A 14 11.42 -46.70 -8.43
N SER A 15 10.41 -47.12 -7.70
CA SER A 15 9.25 -46.43 -7.19
C SER A 15 9.58 -45.16 -6.39
N ALA A 16 8.94 -44.05 -6.76
CA ALA A 16 8.25 -43.18 -5.81
C ALA A 16 7.15 -42.39 -6.56
N CYS A 17 5.89 -42.76 -6.31
CA CYS A 17 4.70 -41.98 -6.62
C CYS A 17 4.87 -40.53 -6.10
N SER A 18 4.45 -39.48 -6.80
CA SER A 18 3.03 -39.21 -6.96
C SER A 18 2.74 -38.15 -8.04
N LYS A 19 1.64 -38.43 -8.75
CA LYS A 19 0.72 -37.51 -9.44
C LYS A 19 1.17 -36.89 -10.79
N LYS A 20 0.66 -37.56 -11.82
CA LYS A 20 0.33 -37.11 -13.17
C LYS A 20 -0.67 -35.92 -13.13
N GLU A 21 -0.71 -35.18 -14.26
CA GLU A 21 -1.68 -34.13 -14.63
C GLU A 21 -1.44 -32.78 -13.95
N GLU A 22 -1.30 -31.63 -14.62
CA GLU A 22 -2.01 -31.12 -15.79
C GLU A 22 -1.13 -30.12 -16.56
N ALA A 23 -1.40 -30.00 -17.86
CA ALA A 23 -1.01 -28.86 -18.68
C ALA A 23 -1.67 -27.59 -18.12
N ALA A 24 -1.00 -26.90 -17.19
CA ALA A 24 -1.37 -25.57 -16.77
C ALA A 24 -0.62 -24.57 -17.66
N LYS A 25 -1.39 -24.03 -18.61
CA LYS A 25 -1.18 -22.73 -19.25
C LYS A 25 -0.37 -21.82 -18.32
N ALA A 26 0.81 -21.39 -18.79
CA ALA A 26 1.63 -20.42 -18.09
C ALA A 26 0.70 -19.29 -17.61
N PRO A 27 0.68 -18.94 -16.31
CA PRO A 27 0.04 -17.69 -15.93
C PRO A 27 0.80 -16.61 -16.69
N GLU A 28 0.08 -15.95 -17.60
CA GLU A 28 0.43 -14.62 -18.07
C GLU A 28 0.92 -13.87 -16.86
N ALA A 29 2.14 -13.34 -16.95
CA ALA A 29 2.74 -12.54 -15.91
C ALA A 29 1.74 -11.42 -15.57
N VAL A 30 0.99 -11.62 -14.49
CA VAL A 30 0.35 -10.54 -13.76
C VAL A 30 1.52 -9.64 -13.43
N GLY A 31 1.63 -8.52 -14.15
CA GLY A 31 2.71 -7.56 -13.96
C GLY A 31 2.85 -7.35 -12.47
N ALA A 32 4.05 -7.60 -11.95
CA ALA A 32 4.34 -7.44 -10.54
C ALA A 32 3.82 -6.05 -10.15
N ALA A 33 2.76 -6.02 -9.32
CA ALA A 33 2.34 -4.77 -8.74
C ALA A 33 3.58 -4.18 -8.07
N PRO A 34 3.93 -2.90 -8.33
CA PRO A 34 5.12 -2.30 -7.74
C PRO A 34 5.06 -2.54 -6.24
N ALA A 35 6.17 -3.01 -5.66
CA ALA A 35 6.25 -3.11 -4.22
C ALA A 35 5.96 -1.72 -3.66
N LEU A 36 5.25 -1.63 -2.53
CA LEU A 36 4.94 -0.37 -1.83
C LEU A 36 6.12 0.62 -1.80
N ALA A 37 7.34 0.09 -1.69
CA ALA A 37 8.59 0.83 -1.64
C ALA A 37 8.91 1.64 -2.91
N ASP A 38 8.42 1.20 -4.06
CA ASP A 38 8.73 1.77 -5.38
C ASP A 38 7.66 2.76 -5.87
N MET A 39 6.60 2.95 -5.09
CA MET A 39 5.61 3.98 -5.40
C MET A 39 6.23 5.37 -5.16
N GLU A 40 6.22 6.19 -6.21
CA GLU A 40 6.57 7.60 -6.10
C GLU A 40 5.42 8.36 -5.41
N GLY A 41 5.76 9.23 -4.46
CA GLY A 41 4.81 10.12 -3.81
C GLY A 41 4.26 11.20 -4.76
N PRO A 42 3.46 12.16 -4.25
CA PRO A 42 2.98 13.28 -5.05
C PRO A 42 4.11 14.09 -5.67
N LYS A 43 3.82 14.73 -6.81
CA LYS A 43 4.80 15.53 -7.55
C LYS A 43 5.45 16.56 -6.62
N PRO A 44 6.79 16.67 -6.60
CA PRO A 44 7.47 17.64 -5.76
C PRO A 44 7.01 19.07 -6.03
N GLY A 45 7.03 19.88 -4.97
CA GLY A 45 6.72 21.31 -5.03
C GLY A 45 5.87 21.78 -3.86
N LYS A 46 5.29 22.96 -4.04
CA LYS A 46 4.45 23.62 -3.04
C LYS A 46 3.01 23.14 -3.17
N TRP A 47 2.41 22.70 -2.07
CA TRP A 47 1.05 22.18 -2.02
C TRP A 47 0.23 22.89 -0.96
N LYS A 48 -1.02 23.22 -1.29
CA LYS A 48 -2.04 23.65 -0.33
C LYS A 48 -2.79 22.44 0.18
N MET A 49 -2.67 22.14 1.46
CA MET A 49 -3.38 21.08 2.16
C MET A 49 -4.56 21.69 2.91
N THR A 50 -5.77 21.23 2.62
CA THR A 50 -6.99 21.59 3.35
C THR A 50 -7.50 20.38 4.08
N THR A 51 -7.46 20.41 5.40
CA THR A 51 -7.82 19.30 6.28
C THR A 51 -9.15 19.58 6.95
N VAL A 52 -10.06 18.62 6.90
CA VAL A 52 -11.35 18.64 7.60
C VAL A 52 -11.38 17.42 8.52
N MET A 53 -11.63 17.65 9.81
CA MET A 53 -11.76 16.58 10.80
C MET A 53 -13.21 16.54 11.28
N ALA A 54 -13.79 15.34 11.45
CA ALA A 54 -15.18 15.23 11.89
C ALA A 54 -15.43 15.93 13.25
N ALA A 55 -14.43 15.92 14.14
CA ALA A 55 -14.50 16.57 15.45
C ALA A 55 -14.27 18.10 15.42
N MET A 56 -13.79 18.66 14.29
CA MET A 56 -13.53 20.09 14.12
C MET A 56 -14.10 20.57 12.78
N PRO A 57 -15.26 21.25 12.78
CA PRO A 57 -15.98 21.57 11.55
C PRO A 57 -15.31 22.64 10.70
N GLN A 58 -14.35 23.39 11.24
CA GLN A 58 -13.61 24.38 10.47
C GLN A 58 -12.43 23.72 9.75
N PRO A 59 -12.34 23.84 8.40
CA PRO A 59 -11.19 23.37 7.66
C PRO A 59 -9.92 24.10 8.09
N VAL A 60 -8.83 23.35 8.26
CA VAL A 60 -7.50 23.90 8.49
C VAL A 60 -6.74 23.84 7.17
N THR A 61 -6.33 24.99 6.66
CA THR A 61 -5.54 25.09 5.43
C THR A 61 -4.11 25.48 5.75
N MET A 62 -3.15 24.76 5.16
CA MET A 62 -1.72 25.04 5.27
C MET A 62 -1.02 24.83 3.93
N GLU A 63 0.06 25.55 3.70
CA GLU A 63 0.93 25.35 2.54
C GLU A 63 2.20 24.64 2.97
N VAL A 64 2.58 23.58 2.26
CA VAL A 64 3.74 22.75 2.58
C VAL A 64 4.57 22.48 1.33
N CYS A 65 5.89 22.49 1.51
CA CYS A 65 6.83 22.06 0.49
C CYS A 65 7.07 20.56 0.60
N ILE A 66 6.67 19.83 -0.44
CA ILE A 66 6.86 18.38 -0.54
C ILE A 66 8.09 18.13 -1.42
N PRO A 67 9.18 17.57 -0.87
CA PRO A 67 10.34 17.17 -1.65
C PRO A 67 10.02 15.92 -2.48
N LYS A 68 10.94 15.55 -3.37
CA LYS A 68 10.89 14.21 -3.99
C LYS A 68 11.13 13.17 -2.90
N THR A 69 10.11 12.37 -2.60
CA THR A 69 10.18 11.27 -1.64
C THR A 69 9.42 10.06 -2.18
N SER A 70 9.98 8.89 -1.95
CA SER A 70 9.30 7.61 -2.07
C SER A 70 8.47 7.33 -0.82
N PHE A 71 7.49 6.42 -0.93
CA PHE A 71 6.77 5.92 0.24
C PHE A 71 7.71 5.21 1.24
N LYS A 72 8.78 4.57 0.77
CA LYS A 72 9.79 3.95 1.62
C LYS A 72 10.54 4.96 2.48
N GLU A 73 10.93 6.10 1.90
CA GLU A 73 11.61 7.17 2.63
C GLU A 73 10.68 7.78 3.69
N MET A 74 9.40 7.98 3.35
CA MET A 74 8.40 8.40 4.35
C MET A 74 8.23 7.38 5.49
N GLN A 75 8.15 6.08 5.16
CA GLN A 75 8.06 5.02 6.16
C GLN A 75 9.28 5.02 7.08
N THR A 76 10.47 5.16 6.50
CA THR A 76 11.73 5.22 7.25
C THR A 76 11.78 6.44 8.17
N ALA A 77 11.33 7.61 7.70
CA ALA A 77 11.25 8.82 8.51
C ALA A 77 10.29 8.65 9.71
N ASN A 78 9.14 8.00 9.50
CA ASN A 78 8.19 7.71 10.59
C ASN A 78 8.77 6.76 11.63
N GLN A 79 9.50 5.72 11.20
CA GLN A 79 10.22 4.83 12.11
C GLN A 79 11.29 5.58 12.92
N GLN A 80 12.05 6.47 12.28
CA GLN A 80 13.04 7.32 12.95
C GLN A 80 12.40 8.29 13.96
N ALA A 81 11.17 8.72 13.73
CA ALA A 81 10.39 9.52 14.68
C ALA A 81 9.85 8.71 15.89
N GLY A 82 10.22 7.43 16.02
CA GLY A 82 9.81 6.56 17.12
C GLY A 82 8.41 5.97 16.96
N VAL A 83 7.82 6.03 15.77
CA VAL A 83 6.52 5.43 15.46
C VAL A 83 6.74 4.09 14.77
N THR A 84 6.46 2.99 15.49
CA THR A 84 6.57 1.64 14.94
C THR A 84 5.25 1.23 14.32
N CYS A 85 5.15 1.30 12.99
CA CYS A 85 3.98 0.84 12.26
C CYS A 85 4.18 -0.58 11.70
N THR A 86 3.25 -1.48 12.01
CA THR A 86 3.11 -2.82 11.47
C THR A 86 1.94 -2.87 10.49
N GLU A 87 1.83 -3.96 9.72
CA GLU A 87 0.72 -4.18 8.75
C GLU A 87 0.57 -3.06 7.72
N GLN A 88 1.68 -2.39 7.39
CA GLN A 88 1.71 -1.28 6.45
C GLN A 88 1.49 -1.80 5.04
N THR A 89 0.27 -1.67 4.56
CA THR A 89 -0.11 -1.97 3.19
C THR A 89 -0.52 -0.68 2.50
N LEU A 90 -0.32 -0.63 1.19
CA LEU A 90 -0.75 0.42 0.28
C LEU A 90 -0.92 -0.29 -1.05
N THR A 91 -2.18 -0.44 -1.44
CA THR A 91 -2.57 -1.23 -2.59
C THR A 91 -3.26 -0.32 -3.57
N ARG A 92 -2.89 -0.42 -4.84
CA ARG A 92 -3.61 0.28 -5.89
C ARG A 92 -4.92 -0.46 -6.16
N GLN A 93 -6.04 0.20 -5.98
CA GLN A 93 -7.38 -0.32 -6.27
C GLN A 93 -8.06 0.58 -7.29
N GLY A 94 -8.00 0.19 -8.56
CA GLY A 94 -8.51 1.02 -9.65
C GLY A 94 -7.70 2.32 -9.81
N GLY A 95 -8.36 3.46 -9.62
CA GLY A 95 -7.73 4.79 -9.64
C GLY A 95 -7.20 5.25 -8.28
N ASP A 96 -7.52 4.52 -7.21
CA ASP A 96 -7.23 4.90 -5.83
C ASP A 96 -6.08 4.08 -5.25
N TYR A 97 -5.47 4.60 -4.17
CA TYR A 97 -4.58 3.84 -3.31
C TYR A 97 -5.22 3.64 -1.93
N ILE A 98 -5.29 2.40 -1.49
CA ILE A 98 -5.85 2.03 -0.18
C ILE A 98 -4.70 1.58 0.71
N GLY A 99 -4.45 2.35 1.76
CA GLY A 99 -3.48 2.07 2.78
C GLY A 99 -4.11 1.57 4.07
N HIS A 100 -3.42 0.67 4.75
CA HIS A 100 -3.73 0.23 6.10
C HIS A 100 -2.43 0.20 6.89
N SER A 101 -2.46 0.61 8.15
CA SER A 101 -1.32 0.48 9.06
C SER A 101 -1.77 0.43 10.51
N THR A 102 -1.08 -0.36 11.31
CA THR A 102 -1.25 -0.40 12.76
C THR A 102 0.03 0.12 13.41
N CYS A 103 -0.02 1.34 13.93
CA CYS A 103 1.11 1.99 14.59
C CYS A 103 1.04 1.81 16.11
N THR A 104 2.15 1.39 16.72
CA THR A 104 2.29 1.24 18.17
C THR A 104 3.26 2.28 18.70
N HIS A 105 2.87 2.93 19.78
CA HIS A 105 3.67 3.90 20.52
C HIS A 105 3.50 3.67 22.03
N PRO A 106 4.31 4.27 22.92
CA PRO A 106 4.19 4.06 24.37
C PRO A 106 2.80 4.38 24.96
N GLY A 107 2.03 5.24 24.29
CA GLY A 107 0.67 5.61 24.71
C GLY A 107 -0.46 4.69 24.22
N GLY A 108 -0.14 3.56 23.56
CA GLY A 108 -1.13 2.66 22.97
C GLY A 108 -0.92 2.32 21.49
N LYS A 109 -1.98 1.85 20.86
CA LYS A 109 -2.05 1.43 19.46
C LYS A 109 -2.97 2.35 18.68
N VAL A 110 -2.59 2.64 17.45
CA VAL A 110 -3.31 3.47 16.50
C VAL A 110 -3.43 2.71 15.19
N THR A 111 -4.65 2.35 14.79
CA THR A 111 -4.92 1.73 13.49
C THR A 111 -5.41 2.81 12.54
N ILE A 112 -4.81 2.86 11.35
CA ILE A 112 -5.03 3.89 10.35
C ILE A 112 -5.39 3.21 9.03
N ASP A 113 -6.60 3.46 8.56
CA ASP A 113 -7.04 3.15 7.20
C ASP A 113 -7.02 4.45 6.40
N SER A 114 -6.43 4.43 5.20
CA SER A 114 -6.35 5.61 4.34
C SER A 114 -6.74 5.28 2.91
N ARG A 115 -7.48 6.17 2.26
CA ARG A 115 -7.76 6.13 0.83
C ARG A 115 -7.23 7.40 0.20
N PHE A 116 -6.40 7.25 -0.82
CA PHE A 116 -5.90 8.34 -1.63
C PHE A 116 -6.51 8.25 -3.02
N SER A 117 -7.07 9.36 -3.51
CA SER A 117 -7.81 9.43 -4.77
C SER A 117 -7.42 10.68 -5.56
N GLY A 118 -7.47 10.61 -6.89
CA GLY A 118 -7.22 11.75 -7.77
C GLY A 118 -5.84 11.72 -8.45
N ASP A 119 -5.35 12.90 -8.82
CA ASP A 119 -4.10 13.08 -9.57
C ASP A 119 -3.00 13.64 -8.66
N PHE A 120 -2.03 12.79 -8.35
CA PHE A 120 -0.86 13.10 -7.52
C PHE A 120 0.09 14.14 -8.14
N SER A 121 -0.16 14.58 -9.38
CA SER A 121 0.59 15.66 -10.04
C SER A 121 -0.05 17.05 -9.91
N SER A 122 -1.35 17.12 -9.55
CA SER A 122 -2.12 18.36 -9.58
C SER A 122 -3.07 18.53 -8.38
N LYS A 123 -3.93 17.54 -8.12
CA LYS A 123 -4.90 17.54 -7.03
C LYS A 123 -5.30 16.12 -6.62
N TYR A 124 -5.13 15.82 -5.33
CA TYR A 124 -5.57 14.54 -4.76
C TYR A 124 -6.30 14.76 -3.43
N THR A 125 -7.10 13.78 -3.05
CA THR A 125 -7.77 13.72 -1.76
C THR A 125 -7.25 12.52 -0.97
N MET A 126 -7.17 12.68 0.35
CA MET A 126 -6.84 11.62 1.29
C MET A 126 -7.93 11.55 2.35
N GLU A 127 -8.67 10.45 2.38
CA GLU A 127 -9.58 10.13 3.48
C GLU A 127 -8.84 9.17 4.42
N THR A 128 -8.83 9.50 5.71
CA THR A 128 -8.15 8.70 6.73
C THR A 128 -9.08 8.44 7.89
N LYS A 129 -9.28 7.17 8.22
CA LYS A 129 -9.94 6.72 9.44
C LYS A 129 -8.89 6.22 10.42
N THR A 130 -8.90 6.78 11.62
CA THR A 130 -7.96 6.45 12.69
C THR A 130 -8.74 5.89 13.88
N VAL A 131 -8.29 4.76 14.42
CA VAL A 131 -8.84 4.12 15.62
C VAL A 131 -7.75 4.04 16.68
N MET A 132 -8.03 4.52 17.89
CA MET A 132 -7.06 4.59 19.00
C MET A 132 -7.42 3.63 20.13
N ASP A 133 -6.40 2.97 20.70
CA ASP A 133 -6.54 1.95 21.75
C ASP A 133 -5.37 1.97 22.75
N PRO A 134 -5.55 2.38 24.02
CA PRO A 134 -6.79 2.93 24.57
C PRO A 134 -7.04 4.35 24.05
N PRO A 135 -8.31 4.74 23.82
CA PRO A 135 -8.60 6.10 23.40
C PRO A 135 -8.48 7.06 24.61
N PRO A 136 -7.95 8.29 24.43
CA PRO A 136 -7.84 9.24 25.55
C PRO A 136 -9.21 9.70 26.07
N THR A 137 -10.24 9.71 25.21
CA THR A 137 -11.64 9.89 25.58
C THR A 137 -12.53 8.98 24.72
N PRO A 138 -13.75 8.60 25.17
CA PRO A 138 -14.65 7.77 24.36
C PRO A 138 -14.96 8.36 22.98
N ALA A 139 -15.03 9.70 22.88
CA ALA A 139 -15.28 10.42 21.64
C ALA A 139 -14.10 10.37 20.65
N MET A 140 -12.89 10.08 21.14
CA MET A 140 -11.67 9.95 20.31
C MET A 140 -11.34 8.50 19.97
N LYS A 141 -12.25 7.55 20.21
CA LYS A 141 -12.05 6.14 19.79
C LYS A 141 -11.84 6.02 18.29
N GLU A 142 -12.58 6.79 17.52
CA GLU A 142 -12.51 6.81 16.07
C GLU A 142 -12.50 8.25 15.57
N MET A 143 -11.61 8.56 14.64
CA MET A 143 -11.50 9.88 14.02
C MET A 143 -11.44 9.72 12.51
N ILE A 144 -12.27 10.50 11.80
CA ILE A 144 -12.25 10.59 10.35
C ILE A 144 -11.71 11.95 9.97
N MET A 145 -10.73 11.93 9.06
CA MET A 145 -10.05 13.10 8.52
C MET A 145 -10.10 13.04 6.99
N ASN A 146 -10.43 14.16 6.37
CA ASN A 146 -10.37 14.35 4.93
C ASN A 146 -9.38 15.46 4.61
N VAL A 147 -8.41 15.18 3.75
CA VAL A 147 -7.43 16.14 3.28
C VAL A 147 -7.60 16.32 1.78
N THR A 148 -7.71 17.56 1.33
CA THR A 148 -7.61 17.93 -0.09
C THR A 148 -6.27 18.61 -0.31
N ALA A 149 -5.47 18.06 -1.22
CA ALA A 149 -4.16 18.57 -1.59
C ALA A 149 -4.22 19.19 -2.99
N GLU A 150 -3.79 20.44 -3.13
CA GLU A 150 -3.76 21.16 -4.41
C GLU A 150 -2.35 21.70 -4.67
N ARG A 151 -1.75 21.35 -5.82
CA ARG A 151 -0.40 21.80 -6.15
C ARG A 151 -0.42 23.28 -6.56
N LEU A 152 0.36 24.10 -5.87
CA LEU A 152 0.49 25.54 -6.13
C LEU A 152 1.65 25.86 -7.09
N GLY A 153 2.65 24.98 -7.19
CA GLY A 153 3.82 25.22 -8.02
C GLY A 153 5.05 24.52 -7.48
N ASP A 154 6.22 25.06 -7.82
CA ASP A 154 7.47 24.64 -7.22
C ASP A 154 7.66 25.33 -5.86
N CYS A 155 8.52 24.75 -5.04
CA CYS A 155 9.15 25.45 -3.91
C CYS A 155 10.37 26.20 -4.45
#